data_AF-A0A1Y2C1M7-F1
#
_entry.id   AF-A0A1Y2C1M7-F1
#
_cell.length_a   1.000
_cell.length_b   1.000
_cell.length_c   1.000
_cell.angle_alpha   90.00
_cell.angle_beta   90.00
_cell.angle_gamma   90.00
#
_symmetry.space_group_name_H-M   'P 1'
#
loop_
_entity.id
_entity.type
_entity.pdbx_description
1 polymer ?
#
loop_
_entity_poly.entity_id
_entity_poly.type
_entity_poly.pdbx_seq_one_letter_code
_entity_poly.pdbx_strand_id
1 'polypeptide(L)'
;MPSLTTLTQLQSEIDCSQILSTANLGSHLIARSLLANDCDVKATVDSLTEFAQWHQSKLGSSSARVSIKHVHSLLRTRQLVLLPNSFDRHGNRLILFTPDSSTSQQSLETVLMYFAYWFHQQPLETGCLVLVNLQHVACDPLHWLPNLHAFFTSTNPARPSPLRFLCIHQTLAISSVWSQARGILNENALDFESVPVDRASLYVDSRYLPKEFGGTREDWHVAVEVDEFIRARYEAEWGGIPKVEPQIQFSDVEMVETSGDAMEVDVVANHGKSTKRAFNDGDESARPTIFKRVKANVSNLLSMVTEHNLGGTIPGL
;
A
#
# COMPACT_ATOMS: atom_id res chain seq x y z
N MET A 1 -17.39 6.53 21.59
CA MET A 1 -17.92 5.16 21.39
C MET A 1 -19.10 5.21 20.45
N PRO A 2 -19.15 4.38 19.40
CA PRO A 2 -20.37 4.22 18.63
C PRO A 2 -21.42 3.47 19.45
N SER A 3 -22.67 3.91 19.34
CA SER A 3 -23.80 3.24 19.97
C SER A 3 -24.27 2.03 19.15
N LEU A 4 -25.01 1.10 19.76
CA LEU A 4 -25.66 0.00 19.03
C LEU A 4 -26.57 0.54 17.90
N THR A 5 -27.21 1.67 18.15
CA THR A 5 -28.02 2.40 17.14
C THR A 5 -27.18 2.84 15.97
N THR A 6 -25.99 3.41 16.21
CA THR A 6 -25.03 3.85 15.18
C THR A 6 -24.60 2.68 14.29
N LEU A 7 -24.26 1.54 14.88
CA LEU A 7 -23.83 0.34 14.13
C LEU A 7 -24.97 -0.27 13.31
N THR A 8 -26.19 -0.27 13.88
CA THR A 8 -27.38 -0.77 13.18
C THR A 8 -27.74 0.13 12.00
N GLN A 9 -27.67 1.44 12.19
CA GLN A 9 -27.88 2.42 11.13
C GLN A 9 -26.84 2.26 10.02
N LEU A 10 -25.54 2.17 10.36
CA LEU A 10 -24.46 1.96 9.39
C LEU A 10 -24.68 0.68 8.56
N GLN A 11 -25.03 -0.42 9.21
CA GLN A 11 -25.27 -1.68 8.52
C GLN A 11 -26.48 -1.57 7.55
N SER A 12 -27.55 -0.87 7.97
CA SER A 12 -28.71 -0.62 7.13
C SER A 12 -28.35 0.22 5.89
N GLU A 13 -27.56 1.28 6.05
CA GLU A 13 -27.13 2.14 4.92
C GLU A 13 -26.23 1.36 3.94
N ILE A 14 -25.33 0.52 4.45
CA ILE A 14 -24.49 -0.37 3.62
C ILE A 14 -25.35 -1.36 2.82
N ASP A 15 -26.37 -1.97 3.46
CA ASP A 15 -27.25 -2.92 2.80
C ASP A 15 -28.18 -2.26 1.76
N CYS A 16 -28.56 -1.00 1.96
CA CYS A 16 -29.36 -0.20 1.02
C CYS A 16 -28.55 0.40 -0.13
N SER A 17 -27.22 0.55 0.02
CA SER A 17 -26.37 1.13 -1.01
C SER A 17 -26.15 0.16 -2.18
N GLN A 18 -26.39 0.66 -3.41
CA GLN A 18 -26.18 -0.11 -4.64
C GLN A 18 -24.72 -0.54 -4.83
N ILE A 19 -23.78 0.27 -4.35
CA ILE A 19 -22.34 0.03 -4.48
C ILE A 19 -21.87 -0.85 -3.32
N LEU A 20 -22.15 -0.44 -2.07
CA LEU A 20 -21.58 -1.10 -0.89
C LEU A 20 -22.14 -2.49 -0.62
N SER A 21 -23.42 -2.72 -0.95
CA SER A 21 -24.06 -4.03 -0.75
C SER A 21 -23.40 -5.16 -1.55
N THR A 22 -22.63 -4.80 -2.58
CA THR A 22 -21.88 -5.72 -3.45
C THR A 22 -20.37 -5.73 -3.21
N ALA A 23 -19.82 -4.71 -2.53
CA ALA A 23 -18.37 -4.48 -2.38
C ALA A 23 -17.60 -5.44 -1.46
N ASN A 24 -18.21 -6.51 -0.94
CA ASN A 24 -17.63 -7.51 -0.02
C ASN A 24 -16.72 -6.91 1.07
N LEU A 25 -17.23 -5.88 1.76
CA LEU A 25 -16.49 -5.17 2.80
C LEU A 25 -16.33 -6.04 4.05
N GLY A 26 -15.11 -6.16 4.55
CA GLY A 26 -14.84 -6.87 5.82
C GLY A 26 -15.28 -6.04 7.04
N SER A 27 -15.68 -6.71 8.13
CA SER A 27 -16.11 -6.03 9.38
C SER A 27 -15.04 -5.11 9.96
N HIS A 28 -13.76 -5.49 9.89
CA HIS A 28 -12.64 -4.65 10.33
C HIS A 28 -12.55 -3.34 9.57
N LEU A 29 -12.76 -3.36 8.25
CA LEU A 29 -12.73 -2.16 7.41
C LEU A 29 -13.89 -1.22 7.75
N ILE A 30 -15.08 -1.78 7.96
CA ILE A 30 -16.27 -1.02 8.34
C ILE A 30 -16.06 -0.37 9.73
N ALA A 31 -15.59 -1.15 10.71
CA ALA A 31 -15.33 -0.65 12.06
C ALA A 31 -14.25 0.45 12.05
N ARG A 32 -13.17 0.27 11.30
CA ARG A 32 -12.11 1.28 11.18
C ARG A 32 -12.60 2.54 10.50
N SER A 33 -13.33 2.41 9.40
CA SER A 33 -13.90 3.57 8.70
C SER A 33 -14.79 4.38 9.63
N LEU A 34 -15.60 3.70 10.46
CA LEU A 34 -16.44 4.37 11.45
C LEU A 34 -15.63 5.13 12.50
N LEU A 35 -14.55 4.54 13.01
CA LEU A 35 -13.65 5.21 13.96
C LEU A 35 -12.89 6.37 13.32
N ALA A 36 -12.44 6.20 12.07
CA ALA A 36 -11.71 7.21 11.32
C ALA A 36 -12.56 8.45 10.98
N ASN A 37 -13.89 8.32 11.01
CA ASN A 37 -14.87 9.37 10.76
C ASN A 37 -15.65 9.75 12.03
N ASP A 38 -15.04 9.61 13.22
CA ASP A 38 -15.62 10.03 14.51
C ASP A 38 -17.04 9.49 14.79
N CYS A 39 -17.32 8.26 14.32
CA CYS A 39 -18.62 7.60 14.41
C CYS A 39 -19.75 8.27 13.60
N ASP A 40 -19.44 9.16 12.65
CA ASP A 40 -20.40 9.71 11.69
C ASP A 40 -20.75 8.66 10.62
N VAL A 41 -22.00 8.17 10.65
CA VAL A 41 -22.49 7.14 9.74
C VAL A 41 -22.45 7.61 8.28
N LYS A 42 -22.82 8.86 8.01
CA LYS A 42 -22.89 9.38 6.65
C LYS A 42 -21.50 9.51 6.05
N ALA A 43 -20.58 10.16 6.77
CA ALA A 43 -19.20 10.29 6.34
C ALA A 43 -18.53 8.91 6.14
N THR A 44 -18.85 7.94 7.01
CA THR A 44 -18.38 6.56 6.87
C THR A 44 -18.89 5.89 5.59
N VAL A 45 -20.18 6.04 5.26
CA VAL A 45 -20.80 5.48 4.04
C VAL A 45 -20.22 6.14 2.79
N ASP A 46 -20.07 7.46 2.79
CA ASP A 46 -19.48 8.20 1.68
C ASP A 46 -18.03 7.73 1.44
N SER A 47 -17.22 7.66 2.51
CA SER A 47 -15.84 7.19 2.46
C SER A 47 -15.71 5.73 1.96
N LEU A 48 -16.58 4.83 2.44
CA LEU A 48 -16.62 3.44 1.97
C LEU A 48 -17.03 3.35 0.49
N THR A 49 -17.93 4.24 0.04
CA THR A 49 -18.45 4.23 -1.33
C THR A 49 -17.37 4.68 -2.30
N GLU A 50 -16.70 5.78 -1.98
CA GLU A 50 -15.54 6.28 -2.70
C GLU A 50 -14.43 5.23 -2.81
N PHE A 51 -14.13 4.55 -1.70
CA PHE A 51 -13.16 3.48 -1.67
C PHE A 51 -13.57 2.30 -2.55
N ALA A 52 -14.83 1.85 -2.48
CA ALA A 52 -15.31 0.73 -3.28
C ALA A 52 -15.25 1.05 -4.78
N GLN A 53 -15.62 2.28 -5.17
CA GLN A 53 -15.52 2.77 -6.55
C GLN A 53 -14.08 2.85 -7.03
N TRP A 54 -13.18 3.41 -6.21
CA TRP A 54 -11.75 3.46 -6.53
C TRP A 54 -11.19 2.06 -6.72
N HIS A 55 -11.52 1.14 -5.81
CA HIS A 55 -11.06 -0.24 -5.84
C HIS A 55 -11.54 -0.96 -7.11
N GLN A 56 -12.83 -0.84 -7.44
CA GLN A 56 -13.39 -1.37 -8.68
C GLN A 56 -12.71 -0.78 -9.93
N SER A 57 -12.39 0.52 -9.92
CA SER A 57 -11.75 1.18 -11.06
C SER A 57 -10.29 0.74 -11.27
N LYS A 58 -9.58 0.35 -10.20
CA LYS A 58 -8.16 0.01 -10.25
C LYS A 58 -7.89 -1.50 -10.30
N LEU A 59 -8.75 -2.30 -9.68
CA LEU A 59 -8.55 -3.74 -9.51
C LEU A 59 -9.61 -4.59 -10.23
N GLY A 60 -10.63 -3.95 -10.81
CA GLY A 60 -11.73 -4.62 -11.48
C GLY A 60 -12.77 -5.17 -10.50
N SER A 61 -13.78 -5.85 -11.06
CA SER A 61 -14.95 -6.35 -10.31
C SER A 61 -14.70 -7.58 -9.43
N SER A 62 -13.50 -8.18 -9.49
CA SER A 62 -13.21 -9.49 -8.90
C SER A 62 -12.47 -9.46 -7.56
N SER A 63 -11.98 -8.30 -7.11
CA SER A 63 -11.28 -8.18 -5.83
C SER A 63 -11.78 -7.00 -5.03
N ALA A 64 -12.03 -7.20 -3.73
CA ALA A 64 -12.29 -6.13 -2.76
C ALA A 64 -11.03 -5.72 -1.96
N ARG A 65 -9.86 -6.32 -2.26
CA ARG A 65 -8.60 -6.05 -1.55
C ARG A 65 -7.42 -5.93 -2.51
N VAL A 66 -6.51 -5.00 -2.20
CA VAL A 66 -5.18 -5.00 -2.80
C VAL A 66 -4.43 -6.22 -2.26
N SER A 67 -3.64 -6.90 -3.09
CA SER A 67 -2.78 -8.03 -2.69
C SER A 67 -1.31 -7.73 -2.95
N ILE A 68 -0.40 -8.51 -2.35
CA ILE A 68 1.05 -8.32 -2.50
C ILE A 68 1.49 -8.31 -3.98
N LYS A 69 0.80 -9.05 -4.85
CA LYS A 69 1.10 -9.13 -6.29
C LYS A 69 0.99 -7.77 -6.99
N HIS A 70 0.10 -6.90 -6.53
CA HIS A 70 -0.12 -5.59 -7.14
C HIS A 70 0.97 -4.58 -6.80
N VAL A 71 1.65 -4.77 -5.67
CA VAL A 71 2.61 -3.82 -5.11
C VAL A 71 4.05 -4.36 -5.09
N HIS A 72 4.25 -5.62 -5.47
CA HIS A 72 5.55 -6.29 -5.48
C HIS A 72 6.60 -5.47 -6.23
N SER A 73 6.33 -5.11 -7.48
CA SER A 73 7.28 -4.39 -8.33
C SER A 73 7.73 -3.07 -7.70
N LEU A 74 6.80 -2.35 -7.06
CA LEU A 74 7.11 -1.12 -6.33
C LEU A 74 7.96 -1.40 -5.08
N LEU A 75 7.63 -2.42 -4.30
CA LEU A 75 8.43 -2.76 -3.12
C LEU A 75 9.90 -3.00 -3.50
N ARG A 76 10.14 -3.66 -4.64
CA ARG A 76 11.48 -3.90 -5.19
C ARG A 76 12.24 -2.63 -5.58
N THR A 77 11.56 -1.49 -5.82
CA THR A 77 12.24 -0.21 -6.07
C THR A 77 12.84 0.39 -4.80
N ARG A 78 12.43 -0.10 -3.62
CA ARG A 78 12.90 0.37 -2.30
C ARG A 78 12.56 1.83 -2.01
N GLN A 79 11.69 2.44 -2.81
CA GLN A 79 11.16 3.77 -2.53
C GLN A 79 10.28 3.76 -1.28
N LEU A 80 9.55 2.67 -1.04
CA LEU A 80 8.78 2.45 0.19
C LEU A 80 9.37 1.27 0.96
N VAL A 81 9.79 1.53 2.19
CA VAL A 81 10.35 0.50 3.06
C VAL A 81 9.59 0.51 4.37
N LEU A 82 8.99 -0.63 4.70
CA LEU A 82 8.50 -0.87 6.04
C LEU A 82 9.67 -1.33 6.90
N LEU A 83 9.92 -0.64 8.00
CA LEU A 83 10.92 -1.10 8.95
C LEU A 83 10.26 -2.06 9.95
N PRO A 84 10.58 -3.37 9.93
CA PRO A 84 9.98 -4.33 10.84
C PRO A 84 10.31 -3.94 12.28
N ASN A 85 9.30 -3.93 13.15
CA ASN A 85 9.45 -3.60 14.58
C ASN A 85 10.04 -2.20 14.86
N SER A 86 9.97 -1.28 13.90
CA SER A 86 10.30 0.12 14.13
C SER A 86 9.06 0.93 14.40
N PHE A 87 9.16 1.76 15.42
CA PHE A 87 8.08 2.61 15.90
C PHE A 87 8.59 4.02 16.13
N ASP A 88 7.70 4.99 15.99
CA ASP A 88 7.96 6.33 16.51
C ASP A 88 7.90 6.33 18.05
N ARG A 89 8.23 7.47 18.65
CA ARG A 89 8.18 7.63 20.12
C ARG A 89 6.79 7.48 20.73
N HIS A 90 5.74 7.45 19.93
CA HIS A 90 4.36 7.24 20.36
C HIS A 90 3.88 5.80 20.12
N GLY A 91 4.74 4.90 19.63
CA GLY A 91 4.38 3.52 19.31
C GLY A 91 3.69 3.35 17.96
N ASN A 92 3.69 4.36 17.09
CA ASN A 92 3.15 4.26 15.74
C ASN A 92 4.13 3.51 14.83
N ARG A 93 3.62 2.66 13.94
CA ARG A 93 4.45 1.96 12.95
C ARG A 93 5.15 2.94 12.03
N LEU A 94 6.38 2.63 11.65
CA LEU A 94 7.19 3.49 10.79
C LEU A 94 7.23 2.98 9.33
N ILE A 95 6.94 3.89 8.41
CA ILE A 95 7.15 3.72 6.97
C ILE A 95 8.19 4.74 6.52
N LEU A 96 9.23 4.27 5.84
CA LEU A 96 10.18 5.15 5.15
C LEU A 96 9.77 5.29 3.70
N PHE A 97 9.69 6.53 3.22
CA PHE A 97 9.37 6.84 1.84
C PHE A 97 10.42 7.75 1.23
N THR A 98 11.05 7.33 0.14
CA THR A 98 12.04 8.11 -0.62
C THR A 98 11.54 8.28 -2.05
N PRO A 99 10.68 9.28 -2.31
CA PRO A 99 10.31 9.64 -3.68
C PRO A 99 11.55 10.12 -4.45
N ASP A 100 11.64 9.77 -5.73
CA ASP A 100 12.63 10.30 -6.64
C ASP A 100 12.00 11.04 -7.83
N SER A 101 12.81 11.76 -8.59
CA SER A 101 12.37 12.51 -9.76
C SER A 101 11.83 11.66 -10.92
N SER A 102 12.06 10.34 -10.89
CA SER A 102 11.52 9.38 -11.86
C SER A 102 10.15 8.83 -11.46
N THR A 103 9.62 9.24 -10.30
CA THR A 103 8.31 8.83 -9.80
C THR A 103 7.23 9.35 -10.74
N SER A 104 6.84 8.51 -11.69
CA SER A 104 5.74 8.78 -12.61
C SER A 104 4.39 8.82 -11.89
N GLN A 105 3.35 9.35 -12.54
CA GLN A 105 1.98 9.25 -12.02
C GLN A 105 1.58 7.78 -11.76
N GLN A 106 1.98 6.86 -12.62
CA GLN A 106 1.74 5.42 -12.45
C GLN A 106 2.47 4.85 -11.22
N SER A 107 3.69 5.35 -10.95
CA SER A 107 4.45 4.99 -9.74
C SER A 107 3.73 5.50 -8.49
N LEU A 108 3.21 6.73 -8.50
CA LEU A 108 2.39 7.27 -7.42
C LEU A 108 1.12 6.44 -7.21
N GLU A 109 0.40 6.05 -8.26
CA GLU A 109 -0.76 5.16 -8.12
C GLU A 109 -0.38 3.84 -7.43
N THR A 110 0.78 3.27 -7.76
CA THR A 110 1.26 2.05 -7.12
C THR A 110 1.63 2.29 -5.65
N VAL A 111 2.14 3.47 -5.30
CA VAL A 111 2.35 3.91 -3.92
C VAL A 111 1.01 3.96 -3.17
N LEU A 112 -0.05 4.50 -3.78
CA LEU A 112 -1.39 4.48 -3.19
C LEU A 112 -1.88 3.06 -2.94
N MET A 113 -1.69 2.16 -3.92
CA MET A 113 -2.03 0.76 -3.78
C MET A 113 -1.26 0.10 -2.64
N TYR A 114 0.01 0.46 -2.42
CA TYR A 114 0.78 -0.03 -1.29
C TYR A 114 0.22 0.45 0.06
N PHE A 115 -0.10 1.73 0.19
CA PHE A 115 -0.71 2.22 1.43
C PHE A 115 -2.05 1.54 1.70
N ALA A 116 -2.93 1.45 0.70
CA ALA A 116 -4.20 0.73 0.82
C ALA A 116 -3.98 -0.75 1.18
N TYR A 117 -3.01 -1.41 0.54
CA TYR A 117 -2.61 -2.78 0.88
C TYR A 117 -2.19 -2.90 2.35
N TRP A 118 -1.23 -2.09 2.79
CA TRP A 118 -0.64 -2.19 4.10
C TRP A 118 -1.64 -1.84 5.21
N PHE A 119 -2.44 -0.79 5.01
CA PHE A 119 -3.51 -0.38 5.91
C PHE A 119 -4.52 -1.50 6.16
N HIS A 120 -4.95 -2.23 5.12
CA HIS A 120 -5.85 -3.38 5.30
C HIS A 120 -5.27 -4.52 6.14
N GLN A 121 -3.96 -4.59 6.31
CA GLN A 121 -3.30 -5.64 7.08
C GLN A 121 -3.05 -5.25 8.54
N GLN A 122 -3.18 -3.97 8.89
CA GLN A 122 -2.90 -3.52 10.25
C GLN A 122 -4.06 -3.89 11.19
N PRO A 123 -3.77 -4.11 12.48
CA PRO A 123 -4.78 -4.08 13.55
C PRO A 123 -5.47 -2.72 13.67
N LEU A 124 -6.62 -2.66 14.37
CA LEU A 124 -7.40 -1.41 14.57
C LEU A 124 -6.61 -0.33 15.33
N GLU A 125 -5.80 -0.72 16.31
CA GLU A 125 -5.08 0.18 17.24
C GLU A 125 -3.74 0.72 16.68
N THR A 126 -3.41 0.38 15.44
CA THR A 126 -2.11 0.73 14.88
C THR A 126 -2.17 2.11 14.25
N GLY A 127 -1.46 3.08 14.85
CA GLY A 127 -1.11 4.33 14.19
C GLY A 127 0.09 4.17 13.24
N CYS A 128 0.34 5.17 12.41
CA CYS A 128 1.40 5.15 11.41
C CYS A 128 2.09 6.51 11.28
N LEU A 129 3.43 6.50 11.29
CA LEU A 129 4.28 7.61 10.91
C LEU A 129 4.96 7.27 9.58
N VAL A 130 4.73 8.11 8.58
CA VAL A 130 5.44 8.05 7.30
C VAL A 130 6.55 9.10 7.33
N LEU A 131 7.81 8.67 7.39
CA LEU A 131 8.98 9.54 7.28
C LEU A 131 9.38 9.64 5.80
N VAL A 132 9.23 10.83 5.22
CA VAL A 132 9.40 11.08 3.79
C VAL A 132 10.70 11.84 3.54
N ASN A 133 11.64 11.20 2.83
CA ASN A 133 12.89 11.80 2.40
C ASN A 133 12.76 12.44 1.01
N LEU A 134 12.76 13.77 0.97
CA LEU A 134 12.57 14.55 -0.25
C LEU A 134 13.89 14.94 -0.95
N GLN A 135 15.03 14.43 -0.50
CA GLN A 135 16.36 14.83 -0.99
C GLN A 135 16.53 14.67 -2.51
N HIS A 136 15.86 13.69 -3.13
CA HIS A 136 16.00 13.36 -4.55
C HIS A 136 14.85 13.86 -5.43
N VAL A 137 13.95 14.68 -4.87
CA VAL A 137 12.80 15.23 -5.60
C VAL A 137 13.27 16.46 -6.38
N ALA A 138 13.53 16.27 -7.67
CA ALA A 138 14.00 17.34 -8.57
C ALA A 138 12.89 17.97 -9.44
N CYS A 139 11.74 17.30 -9.57
CA CYS A 139 10.63 17.74 -10.43
C CYS A 139 9.64 18.65 -9.69
N ASP A 140 8.87 19.44 -10.45
CA ASP A 140 7.82 20.32 -9.94
C ASP A 140 6.77 19.49 -9.18
N PRO A 141 6.68 19.58 -7.84
CA PRO A 141 5.82 18.69 -7.05
C PRO A 141 4.32 18.96 -7.25
N LEU A 142 3.92 19.97 -8.03
CA LEU A 142 2.51 20.27 -8.32
C LEU A 142 1.77 19.09 -8.97
N HIS A 143 2.47 18.23 -9.74
CA HIS A 143 1.86 17.03 -10.31
C HIS A 143 1.45 15.98 -9.24
N TRP A 144 1.83 16.15 -7.98
CA TRP A 144 1.41 15.28 -6.87
C TRP A 144 0.02 15.64 -6.33
N LEU A 145 -0.45 16.88 -6.50
CA LEU A 145 -1.72 17.35 -5.94
C LEU A 145 -2.93 16.46 -6.34
N PRO A 146 -3.11 16.06 -7.62
CA PRO A 146 -4.21 15.17 -7.99
C PRO A 146 -4.12 13.79 -7.31
N ASN A 147 -2.90 13.32 -7.06
CA ASN A 147 -2.66 12.03 -6.42
C ASN A 147 -2.91 12.07 -4.90
N LEU A 148 -2.85 13.24 -4.27
CA LEU A 148 -3.23 13.39 -2.86
C LEU A 148 -4.72 13.14 -2.66
N HIS A 149 -5.58 13.68 -3.53
CA HIS A 149 -7.01 13.36 -3.46
C HIS A 149 -7.24 11.85 -3.66
N ALA A 150 -6.60 11.26 -4.66
CA ALA A 150 -6.69 9.81 -4.89
C ALA A 150 -6.16 8.98 -3.71
N PHE A 151 -5.13 9.47 -3.01
CA PHE A 151 -4.62 8.86 -1.77
C PHE A 151 -5.72 8.79 -0.72
N PHE A 152 -6.44 9.88 -0.49
CA PHE A 152 -7.52 9.89 0.50
C PHE A 152 -8.66 8.97 0.12
N THR A 153 -9.18 9.09 -1.10
CA THR A 153 -10.25 8.22 -1.61
C THR A 153 -9.90 6.73 -1.47
N SER A 154 -8.63 6.36 -1.71
CA SER A 154 -8.18 4.97 -1.70
C SER A 154 -7.81 4.41 -0.32
N THR A 155 -7.55 5.27 0.67
CA THR A 155 -6.99 4.83 1.96
C THR A 155 -7.84 5.20 3.17
N ASN A 156 -8.74 6.19 3.07
CA ASN A 156 -9.44 6.77 4.21
C ASN A 156 -10.22 5.72 5.05
N PRO A 157 -10.99 4.78 4.46
CA PRO A 157 -11.69 3.78 5.28
C PRO A 157 -10.77 2.83 6.04
N ALA A 158 -9.55 2.62 5.52
CA ALA A 158 -8.59 1.67 6.05
C ALA A 158 -7.51 2.34 6.91
N ARG A 159 -7.47 3.67 6.98
CA ARG A 159 -6.32 4.41 7.51
C ARG A 159 -6.06 4.12 8.99
N PRO A 160 -4.80 3.89 9.38
CA PRO A 160 -4.31 4.05 10.74
C PRO A 160 -4.76 5.39 11.34
N SER A 161 -5.07 5.39 12.64
CA SER A 161 -5.31 6.61 13.39
C SER A 161 -4.46 6.60 14.67
N PRO A 162 -3.51 7.53 14.85
CA PRO A 162 -3.17 8.63 13.93
C PRO A 162 -2.38 8.16 12.70
N LEU A 163 -2.51 8.89 11.58
CA LEU A 163 -1.62 8.80 10.42
C LEU A 163 -0.91 10.14 10.26
N ARG A 164 0.43 10.14 10.36
CA ARG A 164 1.25 11.35 10.25
C ARG A 164 2.29 11.24 9.15
N PHE A 165 2.62 12.37 8.54
CA PHE A 165 3.68 12.50 7.55
C PHE A 165 4.73 13.46 8.08
N LEU A 166 5.96 12.97 8.22
CA LEU A 166 7.11 13.76 8.63
C LEU A 166 8.05 13.89 7.43
N CYS A 167 8.18 15.08 6.88
CA CYS A 167 9.01 15.35 5.72
C CYS A 167 10.38 15.92 6.15
N ILE A 168 11.44 15.30 5.62
CA ILE A 168 12.81 15.79 5.74
C ILE A 168 13.33 16.24 4.37
N HIS A 169 14.36 17.09 4.38
CA HIS A 169 14.94 17.69 3.17
C HIS A 169 13.94 18.48 2.32
N GLN A 170 12.94 19.09 2.96
CA GLN A 170 11.94 19.91 2.27
C GLN A 170 12.58 21.14 1.60
N THR A 171 12.23 21.36 0.33
CA THR A 171 12.60 22.56 -0.43
C THR A 171 11.48 23.60 -0.40
N LEU A 172 11.78 24.85 -0.77
CA LEU A 172 10.78 25.91 -0.88
C LEU A 172 9.68 25.57 -1.91
N ALA A 173 10.04 24.93 -3.02
CA ALA A 173 9.08 24.49 -4.04
C ALA A 173 8.07 23.48 -3.47
N ILE A 174 8.57 22.49 -2.72
CA ILE A 174 7.72 21.49 -2.05
C ILE A 174 6.83 22.15 -0.99
N SER A 175 7.34 23.14 -0.25
CA SER A 175 6.55 23.90 0.72
C SER A 175 5.34 24.60 0.10
N SER A 176 5.45 25.11 -1.12
CA SER A 176 4.35 25.74 -1.84
C SER A 176 3.24 24.73 -2.20
N VAL A 177 3.64 23.53 -2.64
CA VAL A 177 2.70 22.45 -2.95
C VAL A 177 1.91 22.03 -1.72
N TRP A 178 2.57 21.88 -0.58
CA TRP A 178 1.88 21.53 0.67
C TRP A 178 0.97 22.64 1.17
N SER A 179 1.34 23.91 0.97
CA SER A 179 0.45 25.03 1.28
C SER A 179 -0.84 24.98 0.46
N GLN A 180 -0.78 24.52 -0.79
CA GLN A 180 -1.97 24.34 -1.64
C GLN A 180 -2.76 23.08 -1.25
N ALA A 181 -2.08 22.01 -0.86
CA ALA A 181 -2.70 20.78 -0.38
C ALA A 181 -3.33 20.91 1.02
N ARG A 182 -2.99 21.95 1.79
CA ARG A 182 -3.35 22.09 3.21
C ARG A 182 -4.84 21.98 3.48
N GLY A 183 -5.70 22.50 2.59
CA GLY A 183 -7.16 22.33 2.71
C GLY A 183 -7.56 20.86 2.76
N ILE A 184 -7.08 20.09 1.76
CA ILE A 184 -7.33 18.65 1.64
C ILE A 184 -6.74 17.88 2.83
N LEU A 185 -5.53 18.24 3.27
CA LEU A 185 -4.87 17.59 4.41
C LEU A 185 -5.64 17.83 5.72
N ASN A 186 -6.09 19.06 5.97
CA ASN A 186 -6.84 19.44 7.17
C ASN A 186 -8.23 18.78 7.21
N GLU A 187 -8.95 18.75 6.09
CA GLU A 187 -10.24 18.08 5.97
C GLU A 187 -10.15 16.59 6.31
N ASN A 188 -8.99 15.99 6.05
CA ASN A 188 -8.72 14.59 6.34
C ASN A 188 -7.93 14.38 7.64
N ALA A 189 -7.81 15.39 8.51
CA ALA A 189 -7.11 15.27 9.80
C ALA A 189 -5.70 14.62 9.71
N LEU A 190 -4.98 14.84 8.61
CA LEU A 190 -3.59 14.40 8.51
C LEU A 190 -2.66 15.43 9.13
N ASP A 191 -1.81 14.94 10.02
CA ASP A 191 -0.70 15.73 10.53
C ASP A 191 0.47 15.65 9.56
N PHE A 192 0.86 16.80 9.03
CA PHE A 192 1.99 16.94 8.12
C PHE A 192 2.98 17.93 8.72
N GLU A 193 4.20 17.47 8.94
CA GLU A 193 5.24 18.26 9.58
C GLU A 193 6.52 18.23 8.74
N SER A 194 7.12 19.40 8.52
CA SER A 194 8.44 19.53 7.90
C SER A 194 9.47 19.72 8.99
N VAL A 195 10.48 18.85 9.03
CA VAL A 195 11.58 18.97 9.99
C VAL A 195 12.94 18.89 9.32
N PRO A 196 13.94 19.63 9.84
CA PRO A 196 15.34 19.38 9.51
C PRO A 196 15.73 17.92 9.77
N VAL A 197 16.58 17.34 8.91
CA VAL A 197 16.98 15.92 8.99
C VAL A 197 17.64 15.57 10.32
N ASP A 198 18.42 16.48 10.90
CA ASP A 198 19.08 16.34 12.20
C ASP A 198 18.08 16.29 13.37
N ARG A 199 16.83 16.70 13.15
CA ARG A 199 15.74 16.63 14.14
C ARG A 199 14.83 15.42 13.99
N ALA A 200 15.03 14.55 13.00
CA ALA A 200 14.24 13.32 12.86
C ALA A 200 14.31 12.44 14.12
N SER A 201 15.46 12.46 14.82
CA SER A 201 15.70 11.75 16.08
C SER A 201 14.77 12.16 17.24
N LEU A 202 14.11 13.33 17.14
CA LEU A 202 13.11 13.77 18.11
C LEU A 202 11.80 12.98 18.00
N TYR A 203 11.55 12.34 16.86
CA TYR A 203 10.30 11.62 16.57
C TYR A 203 10.49 10.11 16.55
N VAL A 204 11.66 9.65 16.11
CA VAL A 204 12.02 8.23 15.99
C VAL A 204 13.40 8.03 16.62
N ASP A 205 13.64 6.90 17.29
CA ASP A 205 14.97 6.57 17.79
C ASP A 205 15.98 6.47 16.64
N SER A 206 17.08 7.23 16.71
CA SER A 206 18.09 7.30 15.68
C SER A 206 18.78 5.96 15.40
N ARG A 207 18.71 4.99 16.31
CA ARG A 207 19.26 3.64 16.12
C ARG A 207 18.46 2.82 15.12
N TYR A 208 17.17 3.11 14.94
CA TYR A 208 16.33 2.45 13.94
C TYR A 208 16.40 3.12 12.57
N LEU A 209 16.87 4.36 12.53
CA LEU A 209 16.90 5.16 11.31
C LEU A 209 18.23 5.02 10.55
N PRO A 210 18.17 4.90 9.21
CA PRO A 210 19.32 5.05 8.33
C PRO A 210 19.91 6.47 8.35
N LYS A 211 21.15 6.65 7.89
CA LYS A 211 21.84 7.96 7.88
C LYS A 211 21.12 9.01 7.04
N GLU A 212 20.60 8.61 5.88
CA GLU A 212 19.82 9.44 4.97
C GLU A 212 18.49 9.93 5.58
N PHE A 213 18.06 9.32 6.69
CA PHE A 213 16.89 9.74 7.48
C PHE A 213 17.28 10.42 8.80
N GLY A 214 18.55 10.79 8.99
CA GLY A 214 19.04 11.44 10.20
C GLY A 214 19.36 10.47 11.35
N GLY A 215 19.51 9.18 11.05
CA GLY A 215 19.82 8.15 12.02
C GLY A 215 21.29 7.73 12.06
N THR A 216 21.52 6.63 12.77
CA THR A 216 22.83 6.05 13.09
C THR A 216 22.97 4.61 12.65
N ARG A 217 21.92 4.04 12.04
CA ARG A 217 21.91 2.64 11.58
C ARG A 217 22.86 2.49 10.38
N GLU A 218 23.90 1.68 10.54
CA GLU A 218 24.91 1.44 9.49
C GLU A 218 24.76 0.07 8.80
N ASP A 219 24.11 -0.87 9.47
CA ASP A 219 23.92 -2.27 9.03
C ASP A 219 22.65 -2.47 8.18
N TRP A 220 22.08 -1.39 7.66
CA TRP A 220 20.79 -1.46 6.99
C TRP A 220 20.91 -2.03 5.56
N HIS A 221 20.50 -3.28 5.40
CA HIS A 221 20.40 -3.94 4.10
C HIS A 221 18.96 -3.89 3.57
N VAL A 222 18.55 -2.72 3.08
CA VAL A 222 17.19 -2.47 2.53
C VAL A 222 16.70 -3.58 1.61
N ALA A 223 17.58 -4.06 0.72
CA ALA A 223 17.27 -5.09 -0.25
C ALA A 223 16.79 -6.39 0.41
N VAL A 224 17.48 -6.81 1.47
CA VAL A 224 17.20 -8.05 2.18
C VAL A 224 15.90 -7.92 2.96
N GLU A 225 15.71 -6.81 3.68
CA GLU A 225 14.49 -6.58 4.48
C GLU A 225 13.24 -6.51 3.59
N VAL A 226 13.33 -5.83 2.44
CA VAL A 226 12.24 -5.77 1.45
C VAL A 226 11.92 -7.16 0.91
N ASP A 227 12.93 -7.95 0.57
CA ASP A 227 12.74 -9.30 0.02
C ASP A 227 12.14 -10.26 1.05
N GLU A 228 12.59 -10.18 2.30
CA GLU A 228 12.01 -10.93 3.42
C GLU A 228 10.56 -10.52 3.69
N PHE A 229 10.25 -9.23 3.67
CA PHE A 229 8.88 -8.73 3.79
C PHE A 229 8.01 -9.29 2.66
N ILE A 230 8.45 -9.17 1.40
CA ILE A 230 7.71 -9.70 0.24
C ILE A 230 7.46 -11.20 0.42
N ARG A 231 8.50 -11.97 0.77
CA ARG A 231 8.42 -13.42 0.99
C ARG A 231 7.40 -13.77 2.07
N ALA A 232 7.50 -13.16 3.25
CA ALA A 232 6.58 -13.39 4.36
C ALA A 232 5.13 -13.08 3.98
N ARG A 233 4.90 -12.04 3.17
CA ARG A 233 3.56 -11.69 2.68
C ARG A 233 3.01 -12.68 1.66
N TYR A 234 3.83 -13.20 0.74
CA TYR A 234 3.41 -14.29 -0.14
C TYR A 234 3.11 -15.57 0.63
N GLU A 235 3.91 -15.91 1.64
CA GLU A 235 3.66 -17.05 2.52
C GLU A 235 2.33 -16.90 3.26
N ALA A 236 2.05 -15.72 3.83
CA ALA A 236 0.80 -15.46 4.54
C ALA A 236 -0.46 -15.45 3.65
N GLU A 237 -0.36 -14.92 2.43
CA GLU A 237 -1.51 -14.79 1.53
C GLU A 237 -1.76 -16.03 0.65
N TRP A 238 -0.72 -16.80 0.34
CA TRP A 238 -0.76 -17.86 -0.68
C TRP A 238 -0.15 -19.19 -0.24
N GLY A 239 0.35 -19.30 1.00
CA GLY A 239 1.05 -20.49 1.47
C GLY A 239 2.43 -20.70 0.84
N GLY A 240 2.99 -19.66 0.21
CA GLY A 240 4.35 -19.65 -0.36
C GLY A 240 4.52 -18.67 -1.52
N ILE A 241 5.77 -18.36 -1.87
CA ILE A 241 6.09 -17.65 -3.12
C ILE A 241 5.76 -18.60 -4.29
N PRO A 242 5.05 -18.16 -5.35
CA PRO A 242 4.94 -18.95 -6.56
C PRO A 242 6.36 -19.29 -7.04
N LYS A 243 6.72 -20.57 -7.07
CA LYS A 243 7.95 -21.03 -7.76
C LYS A 243 7.79 -20.67 -9.23
N VAL A 244 8.26 -19.48 -9.62
CA VAL A 244 8.51 -19.21 -11.03
C VAL A 244 9.80 -19.96 -11.34
N GLU A 245 9.67 -21.23 -11.71
CA GLU A 245 10.77 -21.92 -12.36
C GLU A 245 11.01 -21.19 -13.69
N PRO A 246 12.21 -20.62 -13.94
CA PRO A 246 12.52 -20.11 -15.26
C PRO A 246 12.52 -21.30 -16.21
N GLN A 247 11.47 -21.44 -17.03
CA GLN A 247 11.50 -22.32 -18.19
C GLN A 247 12.41 -21.70 -19.24
N ILE A 248 13.72 -21.82 -19.04
CA ILE A 248 14.66 -21.74 -20.15
C ILE A 248 14.59 -23.11 -20.83
N GLN A 249 13.73 -23.24 -21.83
CA GLN A 249 13.86 -24.32 -22.79
C GLN A 249 15.12 -24.06 -23.61
N PHE A 250 16.22 -24.71 -23.26
CA PHE A 250 17.30 -24.94 -24.21
C PHE A 250 16.78 -25.99 -25.20
N SER A 251 16.12 -25.55 -26.27
CA SER A 251 15.87 -26.40 -27.42
C SER A 251 17.18 -26.53 -28.20
N ASP A 252 17.75 -27.72 -28.17
CA ASP A 252 18.68 -28.35 -29.11
C ASP A 252 19.52 -27.40 -29.97
N VAL A 253 20.76 -27.14 -29.53
CA VAL A 253 21.82 -26.64 -30.40
C VAL A 253 22.30 -27.83 -31.23
N GLU A 254 21.79 -27.97 -32.46
CA GLU A 254 22.44 -28.80 -33.47
C GLU A 254 23.79 -28.16 -33.84
N MET A 255 24.87 -28.81 -33.43
CA MET A 255 26.21 -28.51 -33.90
C MET A 255 26.33 -28.97 -35.35
N VAL A 256 26.18 -28.04 -36.29
CA VAL A 256 26.56 -28.28 -37.69
C VAL A 256 28.03 -27.91 -37.82
N GLU A 257 28.90 -28.92 -37.94
CA GLU A 257 30.26 -28.72 -38.41
C GLU A 257 30.22 -28.31 -39.89
N THR A 258 30.67 -27.09 -40.19
CA THR A 258 31.10 -26.72 -41.55
C THR A 258 32.59 -26.43 -41.56
N SER A 259 33.30 -27.35 -42.20
CA SER A 259 34.66 -27.19 -42.68
C SER A 259 34.76 -26.11 -43.75
N GLY A 260 35.82 -25.30 -43.70
CA GLY A 260 36.46 -24.74 -44.89
C GLY A 260 36.01 -23.36 -45.34
N ASP A 261 36.97 -22.44 -45.24
CA ASP A 261 37.19 -21.23 -46.04
C ASP A 261 36.12 -20.13 -46.13
N ALA A 262 36.55 -18.99 -45.58
CA ALA A 262 36.25 -17.63 -45.99
C ALA A 262 34.83 -17.05 -45.78
N MET A 263 34.85 -15.92 -45.07
CA MET A 263 34.16 -14.67 -45.40
C MET A 263 32.96 -14.27 -44.52
N GLU A 264 33.03 -13.01 -44.10
CA GLU A 264 31.97 -12.07 -43.67
C GLU A 264 31.04 -12.46 -42.51
N VAL A 265 31.25 -11.80 -41.36
CA VAL A 265 30.25 -11.66 -40.31
C VAL A 265 29.34 -10.49 -40.67
N ASP A 266 28.29 -10.78 -41.43
CA ASP A 266 27.16 -9.87 -41.62
C ASP A 266 26.16 -10.08 -40.47
N VAL A 267 26.03 -9.11 -39.57
CA VAL A 267 24.99 -9.10 -38.53
C VAL A 267 23.68 -8.67 -39.20
N VAL A 268 23.01 -9.61 -39.86
CA VAL A 268 21.65 -9.41 -40.35
C VAL A 268 20.68 -9.58 -39.17
N ALA A 269 20.12 -8.46 -38.72
CA ALA A 269 18.99 -8.44 -37.81
C ALA A 269 17.74 -9.02 -38.50
N ASN A 270 17.52 -10.32 -38.37
CA ASN A 270 16.28 -10.94 -38.83
C ASN A 270 15.13 -10.66 -37.85
N HIS A 271 14.15 -9.91 -38.34
CA HIS A 271 12.83 -9.76 -37.75
C HIS A 271 12.13 -11.13 -37.63
N GLY A 272 12.26 -11.76 -36.46
CA GLY A 272 11.46 -12.90 -36.06
C GLY A 272 10.03 -12.46 -35.72
N LYS A 273 9.08 -12.77 -36.60
CA LYS A 273 7.63 -12.73 -36.33
C LYS A 273 7.33 -13.51 -35.05
N SER A 274 6.99 -12.80 -33.97
CA SER A 274 6.38 -13.41 -32.79
C SER A 274 4.99 -13.91 -33.14
N THR A 275 4.82 -15.23 -33.06
CA THR A 275 3.56 -15.92 -33.25
C THR A 275 2.62 -15.51 -32.12
N LYS A 276 1.55 -14.79 -32.44
CA LYS A 276 0.39 -14.64 -31.57
C LYS A 276 -0.17 -16.04 -31.29
N ARG A 277 0.22 -16.65 -30.17
CA ARG A 277 -0.60 -17.69 -29.55
C ARG A 277 -1.64 -16.97 -28.70
N ALA A 278 -2.87 -17.01 -29.18
CA ALA A 278 -4.05 -16.79 -28.38
C ALA A 278 -3.95 -17.73 -27.16
N PHE A 279 -3.92 -17.14 -25.96
CA PHE A 279 -4.28 -17.89 -24.77
C PHE A 279 -5.76 -18.23 -24.92
N ASN A 280 -6.04 -19.50 -25.19
CA ASN A 280 -7.39 -20.02 -25.08
C ASN A 280 -7.77 -19.99 -23.60
N ASP A 281 -8.85 -19.26 -23.34
CA ASP A 281 -9.75 -19.48 -22.21
C ASP A 281 -10.07 -20.98 -22.12
N GLY A 282 -9.73 -21.61 -21.01
CA GLY A 282 -10.07 -23.01 -20.79
C GLY A 282 -9.09 -23.78 -19.93
N ASP A 283 -8.75 -23.28 -18.75
CA ASP A 283 -8.59 -24.17 -17.58
C ASP A 283 -8.76 -23.41 -16.26
N GLU A 284 -9.96 -22.86 -16.04
CA GLU A 284 -10.44 -22.39 -14.73
C GLU A 284 -10.99 -23.56 -13.88
N SER A 285 -10.44 -24.77 -14.01
CA SER A 285 -10.93 -25.94 -13.29
C SER A 285 -9.89 -26.48 -12.30
N ALA A 286 -9.77 -25.80 -11.15
CA ALA A 286 -9.53 -26.40 -9.83
C ALA A 286 -8.81 -25.45 -8.87
N ARG A 287 -9.48 -24.38 -8.41
CA ARG A 287 -9.33 -23.89 -7.03
C ARG A 287 -10.70 -23.40 -6.53
N PRO A 288 -11.12 -23.75 -5.31
CA PRO A 288 -12.46 -23.45 -4.83
C PRO A 288 -12.57 -21.95 -4.50
N THR A 289 -13.16 -21.17 -5.41
CA THR A 289 -13.55 -19.78 -5.16
C THR A 289 -14.84 -19.74 -4.35
N ILE A 290 -14.83 -20.34 -3.15
CA ILE A 290 -15.89 -20.12 -2.16
C ILE A 290 -15.41 -19.00 -1.25
N PHE A 291 -15.52 -17.76 -1.73
CA PHE A 291 -15.51 -16.62 -0.81
C PHE A 291 -16.88 -16.58 -0.13
N LYS A 292 -16.97 -17.18 1.06
CA LYS A 292 -18.14 -16.98 1.92
C LYS A 292 -18.30 -15.48 2.17
N ARG A 293 -19.47 -14.93 1.78
CA ARG A 293 -19.93 -13.60 2.15
C ARG A 293 -19.89 -13.49 3.68
N VAL A 294 -18.92 -12.75 4.23
CA VAL A 294 -18.95 -12.40 5.64
C VAL A 294 -19.65 -11.05 5.72
N LYS A 295 -20.99 -11.06 5.77
CA LYS A 295 -21.70 -9.86 6.21
C LYS A 295 -21.18 -9.54 7.60
N ALA A 296 -20.71 -8.31 7.81
CA ALA A 296 -20.38 -7.85 9.14
C ALA A 296 -21.65 -7.92 9.99
N ASN A 297 -21.71 -8.86 10.93
CA ASN A 297 -22.81 -8.89 11.88
C ASN A 297 -22.60 -7.72 12.86
N VAL A 298 -23.67 -7.00 13.19
CA VAL A 298 -23.65 -5.91 14.18
C VAL A 298 -22.98 -6.35 15.47
N SER A 299 -23.17 -7.61 15.89
CA SER A 299 -22.50 -8.21 17.04
C SER A 299 -20.96 -8.23 16.89
N ASN A 300 -20.45 -8.61 15.71
CA ASN A 300 -19.01 -8.63 15.44
C ASN A 300 -18.41 -7.21 15.39
N LEU A 301 -19.14 -6.26 14.79
CA LEU A 301 -18.73 -4.85 14.76
C LEU A 301 -18.71 -4.26 16.17
N LEU A 302 -19.72 -4.58 16.98
CA LEU A 302 -19.79 -4.13 18.37
C LEU A 302 -18.59 -4.69 19.15
N SER A 303 -18.31 -5.99 19.09
CA SER A 303 -17.15 -6.62 19.76
C SER A 303 -15.86 -5.90 19.40
N MET A 304 -15.60 -5.67 18.11
CA MET A 304 -14.38 -5.01 17.62
C MET A 304 -14.21 -3.59 18.17
N VAL A 305 -15.29 -2.82 18.23
CA VAL A 305 -15.22 -1.43 18.70
C VAL A 305 -15.22 -1.36 20.24
N THR A 306 -15.85 -2.33 20.92
CA THR A 306 -15.85 -2.40 22.39
C THR A 306 -14.56 -2.98 22.97
N GLU A 307 -13.85 -3.85 22.26
CA GLU A 307 -12.54 -4.38 22.68
C GLU A 307 -11.46 -3.29 22.58
N HIS A 308 -11.48 -2.49 21.50
CA HIS A 308 -10.73 -1.23 21.36
C HIS A 308 -11.00 -0.27 22.54
N ASN A 309 -12.19 -0.42 23.13
CA ASN A 309 -12.67 0.16 24.37
C ASN A 309 -11.72 0.14 25.57
N LEU A 310 -11.20 -1.08 25.75
CA LEU A 310 -10.75 -1.66 27.01
C LEU A 310 -9.26 -2.07 26.95
N GLY A 311 -8.65 -2.04 25.75
CA GLY A 311 -7.26 -2.44 25.49
C GLY A 311 -6.17 -1.44 25.90
N GLY A 312 -6.51 -0.31 26.52
CA GLY A 312 -5.54 0.73 26.93
C GLY A 312 -4.60 0.37 28.10
N THR A 313 -4.41 -0.90 28.42
CA THR A 313 -3.36 -1.33 29.36
C THR A 313 -2.21 -1.95 28.59
N ILE A 314 -1.14 -1.18 28.44
CA ILE A 314 0.18 -1.69 28.04
C ILE A 314 0.53 -2.82 29.03
N PRO A 315 0.66 -4.08 28.60
CA PRO A 315 1.24 -5.09 29.46
C PRO A 315 2.75 -4.83 29.50
N GLY A 316 3.18 -4.15 30.56
CA GLY A 316 4.56 -4.14 31.05
C GLY A 316 5.65 -3.89 30.00
N LEU A 317 5.79 -2.63 29.58
CA LEU A 317 7.06 -2.03 29.16
C LEU A 317 7.13 -0.62 29.73
#